data_AF-A0AAU0MIY7-F1
#
_entry.id   AF-A0AAU0MIY7-F1
#
_cell.length_a   1.000
_cell.length_b   1.000
_cell.length_c   1.000
_cell.angle_alpha   90.00
_cell.angle_beta   90.00
_cell.angle_gamma   90.00
#
_symmetry.space_group_name_H-M   'P 1'
#
loop_
_entity.id
_entity.type
_entity.pdbx_description
1 polymer ?
#
loop_
_entity_poly.entity_id
_entity_poly.type
_entity_poly.pdbx_seq_one_letter_code
_entity_poly.pdbx_strand_id
1 'polypeptide(L)'
;MSSSASEPSGSMRDRATRTSTETRSSSTSTAAGVESASTAAPSPLSAEQLPRTMTVLTISDASAVRAGLCMSSLDSTCGRSRPAPAIVQSAGRGLQLRTRRSHSLNSEGARRMSDAQMRLRYRGTCRLCSNDLPAGTTAIYERTTRTTRCLDCGPPAPAPTTATTVPATAASVATPSPERTPVGDLRLRPPAAAVIVEALRAQESAPPRSGAARLFGVSPLTPESQPWYLGAIGELEVARMLDQLGAEWHVVHAVPVGNGGSDIDHVVVGPGGVFTINSKYHQGQKVWVASKRILVGGHRTDHLRNARHEARRVAKLLTRATLAAVVVRPIIAIVAAREITFKERPEDVSVLRSHQLARWLQRQPTVYSSAETQALARAINDIQTWGAATPVEPDLIAFAKLRESVAAARRRRRVWAVGILALPFAGLALVQLAPLLPF
;
A
#
# COMPACT_ATOMS: atom_id res chain seq x y z
N MET A 1 -47.49 -31.20 22.38
CA MET A 1 -48.68 -30.33 22.26
C MET A 1 -48.27 -28.91 22.62
N SER A 2 -48.96 -27.91 22.08
CA SER A 2 -48.48 -26.53 21.93
C SER A 2 -48.53 -25.66 23.20
N SER A 3 -47.62 -24.68 23.29
CA SER A 3 -47.87 -23.24 23.53
C SER A 3 -46.51 -22.51 23.64
N SER A 4 -46.14 -21.41 22.96
CA SER A 4 -46.76 -20.07 22.78
C SER A 4 -46.96 -19.31 24.10
N ALA A 5 -46.64 -18.02 24.25
CA ALA A 5 -45.88 -17.04 23.46
C ALA A 5 -45.62 -15.79 24.35
N SER A 6 -45.15 -14.70 23.72
CA SER A 6 -45.37 -13.27 24.10
C SER A 6 -44.18 -12.49 24.70
N GLU A 7 -43.67 -11.56 23.90
CA GLU A 7 -43.11 -10.28 24.38
C GLU A 7 -44.23 -9.41 24.98
N PRO A 8 -43.89 -8.27 25.62
CA PRO A 8 -44.39 -7.03 25.02
C PRO A 8 -43.40 -5.86 24.98
N SER A 9 -43.62 -5.00 23.99
CA SER A 9 -42.95 -3.71 23.77
C SER A 9 -43.69 -2.52 24.40
N GLY A 10 -42.97 -1.49 24.84
CA GLY A 10 -43.49 -0.13 25.11
C GLY A 10 -42.50 0.69 25.95
N SER A 11 -41.87 1.78 25.50
CA SER A 11 -42.36 3.04 24.89
C SER A 11 -42.93 4.04 25.92
N MET A 12 -42.13 5.04 26.32
CA MET A 12 -42.42 6.51 26.19
C MET A 12 -41.63 7.42 27.16
N ARG A 13 -41.13 8.55 26.62
CA ARG A 13 -40.96 9.89 27.28
C ARG A 13 -39.99 10.01 28.48
N ASP A 14 -39.46 11.18 28.87
CA ASP A 14 -39.25 12.48 28.19
C ASP A 14 -38.12 13.27 28.92
N ARG A 15 -37.50 14.22 28.21
CA ARG A 15 -36.93 15.50 28.70
C ARG A 15 -36.26 15.58 30.10
N ALA A 16 -34.95 15.88 30.10
CA ALA A 16 -34.35 16.81 31.08
C ALA A 16 -33.10 17.53 30.52
N THR A 17 -33.20 18.86 30.33
CA THR A 17 -32.09 19.77 30.02
C THR A 17 -31.52 20.41 31.29
N ARG A 18 -30.19 20.35 31.51
CA ARG A 18 -29.43 21.26 32.40
C ARG A 18 -28.04 21.49 31.79
N THR A 19 -27.82 22.65 31.17
CA THR A 19 -27.29 23.91 31.74
C THR A 19 -25.81 23.88 32.10
N SER A 20 -25.07 24.72 31.37
CA SER A 20 -23.66 25.06 31.48
C SER A 20 -23.27 25.59 32.87
N THR A 21 -22.01 25.40 33.25
CA THR A 21 -21.29 26.30 34.15
C THR A 21 -19.88 26.51 33.61
N GLU A 22 -19.61 27.72 33.13
CA GLU A 22 -18.23 28.19 32.95
C GLU A 22 -17.58 28.33 34.32
N THR A 23 -16.28 28.05 34.42
CA THR A 23 -15.43 28.65 35.46
C THR A 23 -14.14 29.13 34.83
N ARG A 24 -14.09 30.44 34.60
CA ARG A 24 -12.96 31.20 34.08
C ARG A 24 -12.15 31.70 35.28
N SER A 25 -10.88 31.32 35.40
CA SER A 25 -9.97 31.89 36.39
C SER A 25 -8.63 32.22 35.74
N SER A 26 -8.15 33.43 36.01
CA SER A 26 -7.11 34.08 35.22
C SER A 26 -5.75 34.10 35.93
N SER A 27 -4.69 34.07 35.12
CA SER A 27 -3.43 34.82 35.29
C SER A 27 -2.83 35.00 36.70
N THR A 28 -1.58 34.56 36.84
CA THR A 28 -0.58 35.37 37.53
C THR A 28 0.76 35.21 36.81
N SER A 29 1.25 36.28 36.19
CA SER A 29 2.60 36.35 35.65
C SER A 29 3.51 37.00 36.67
N THR A 30 4.77 36.56 36.74
CA THR A 30 5.82 37.32 37.40
C THR A 30 7.11 37.11 36.63
N ALA A 31 7.67 38.22 36.14
CA ALA A 31 8.93 38.26 35.42
C ALA A 31 9.80 39.35 36.05
N ALA A 32 11.01 38.99 36.48
CA ALA A 32 12.14 39.88 36.72
C ALA A 32 13.38 39.01 37.00
N GLY A 33 14.56 39.41 36.51
CA GLY A 33 15.80 38.67 36.74
C GLY A 33 16.77 38.71 35.55
N VAL A 34 17.19 39.91 35.16
CA VAL A 34 18.31 40.10 34.23
C VAL A 34 19.59 40.14 35.05
N GLU A 35 20.60 39.35 34.68
CA GLU A 35 21.98 39.61 35.06
C GLU A 35 22.94 39.14 33.96
N SER A 36 24.06 39.86 33.79
CA SER A 36 25.01 39.68 32.70
C SER A 36 26.45 39.80 33.20
N ALA A 37 27.26 38.77 32.96
CA ALA A 37 28.73 38.82 32.93
C ALA A 37 29.18 37.63 32.06
N SER A 38 29.82 37.80 30.90
CA SER A 38 31.10 38.45 30.59
C SER A 38 32.32 37.56 30.81
N THR A 39 32.95 37.19 29.69
CA THR A 39 34.38 36.90 29.50
C THR A 39 35.04 35.72 30.23
N ALA A 40 35.37 34.65 29.47
CA ALA A 40 36.75 34.18 29.29
C ALA A 40 36.83 33.03 28.27
N ALA A 41 37.73 33.15 27.29
CA ALA A 41 38.29 32.01 26.55
C ALA A 41 39.70 31.73 27.09
N PRO A 42 40.18 30.48 27.00
CA PRO A 42 41.46 30.31 26.32
C PRO A 42 41.51 29.12 25.33
N SER A 43 42.60 29.13 24.55
CA SER A 43 42.87 28.38 23.31
C SER A 43 43.28 26.89 23.50
N PRO A 44 43.44 26.10 22.40
CA PRO A 44 43.36 24.63 22.45
C PRO A 44 44.71 23.88 22.45
N LEU A 45 44.70 22.70 23.08
CA LEU A 45 45.54 21.51 22.86
C LEU A 45 44.70 20.27 23.29
N SER A 46 44.86 19.04 22.77
CA SER A 46 45.79 18.55 21.75
C SER A 46 45.21 17.37 20.94
N ALA A 47 46.06 16.80 20.07
CA ALA A 47 45.88 15.66 19.16
C ALA A 47 45.72 14.25 19.78
N GLU A 48 45.47 13.29 18.88
CA GLU A 48 45.53 11.81 19.04
C GLU A 48 44.49 11.09 19.92
N GLN A 49 43.49 10.49 19.24
CA GLN A 49 43.13 9.09 19.49
C GLN A 49 42.44 8.46 18.27
N LEU A 50 43.06 7.43 17.68
CA LEU A 50 42.53 6.69 16.54
C LEU A 50 41.29 5.85 16.93
N PRO A 51 40.31 5.66 16.02
CA PRO A 51 39.15 4.82 16.28
C PRO A 51 39.55 3.33 16.34
N ARG A 52 39.08 2.64 17.39
CA ARG A 52 39.23 1.18 17.52
C ARG A 52 38.51 0.47 16.37
N THR A 53 39.24 -0.40 15.69
CA THR A 53 38.77 -1.25 14.60
C THR A 53 37.60 -2.13 15.07
N MET A 54 36.43 -1.99 14.46
CA MET A 54 35.26 -2.81 14.81
C MET A 54 35.30 -4.13 14.05
N THR A 55 35.76 -5.19 14.72
CA THR A 55 35.83 -6.55 14.16
C THR A 55 34.45 -7.07 13.76
N VAL A 56 34.23 -7.22 12.45
CA VAL A 56 33.01 -7.84 11.91
C VAL A 56 33.14 -9.36 12.02
N LEU A 57 32.44 -9.95 12.98
CA LEU A 57 32.26 -11.40 13.09
C LEU A 57 31.29 -11.90 12.02
N THR A 58 31.82 -12.39 10.91
CA THR A 58 31.05 -13.16 9.92
C THR A 58 30.85 -14.59 10.41
N ILE A 59 29.62 -14.98 10.71
CA ILE A 59 29.26 -16.39 10.91
C ILE A 59 29.02 -17.00 9.53
N SER A 60 30.01 -17.73 9.03
CA SER A 60 29.83 -18.65 7.90
C SER A 60 29.21 -19.95 8.40
N ASP A 61 28.00 -20.26 7.95
CA ASP A 61 27.49 -21.63 7.99
C ASP A 61 27.68 -22.27 6.61
N ALA A 62 28.46 -23.35 6.60
CA ALA A 62 28.66 -24.19 5.42
C ALA A 62 27.54 -25.24 5.35
N SER A 63 27.03 -25.49 4.14
CA SER A 63 26.30 -26.73 3.85
C SER A 63 26.55 -27.14 2.41
N ALA A 64 27.01 -28.37 2.25
CA ALA A 64 27.71 -28.80 1.06
C ALA A 64 26.78 -29.12 -0.13
N VAL A 65 27.35 -28.85 -1.29
CA VAL A 65 27.08 -29.47 -2.59
C VAL A 65 26.58 -30.92 -2.47
N ARG A 66 25.49 -31.23 -3.20
CA ARG A 66 25.31 -32.57 -3.77
C ARG A 66 24.97 -32.45 -5.25
N ALA A 67 25.99 -32.59 -6.08
CA ALA A 67 25.83 -32.69 -7.52
C ALA A 67 25.21 -34.06 -7.88
N GLY A 68 24.31 -34.06 -8.86
CA GLY A 68 23.68 -35.26 -9.40
C GLY A 68 23.48 -35.08 -10.89
N LEU A 69 24.56 -35.26 -11.65
CA LEU A 69 24.50 -35.43 -13.11
C LEU A 69 24.08 -36.86 -13.41
N CYS A 70 23.06 -37.05 -14.26
CA CYS A 70 22.93 -38.27 -15.04
C CYS A 70 22.28 -37.98 -16.40
N MET A 71 22.81 -38.69 -17.38
CA MET A 71 22.74 -38.50 -18.83
C MET A 71 21.35 -38.34 -19.46
N SER A 72 21.31 -37.44 -20.45
CA SER A 72 20.99 -37.72 -21.85
C SER A 72 20.20 -38.98 -22.19
N SER A 73 19.01 -38.79 -22.79
CA SER A 73 18.63 -39.53 -23.99
C SER A 73 17.99 -38.58 -24.97
N LEU A 74 18.52 -38.55 -26.19
CA LEU A 74 17.78 -38.08 -27.36
C LEU A 74 16.74 -39.15 -27.70
N ASP A 75 15.59 -38.74 -28.23
CA ASP A 75 15.03 -39.49 -29.35
C ASP A 75 14.18 -38.58 -30.23
N SER A 76 14.35 -38.75 -31.54
CA SER A 76 13.72 -37.92 -32.56
C SER A 76 12.61 -38.69 -33.25
N THR A 77 11.37 -38.19 -33.20
CA THR A 77 10.37 -38.56 -34.21
C THR A 77 9.61 -37.34 -34.72
N CYS A 78 9.81 -37.07 -36.01
CA CYS A 78 9.09 -36.12 -36.83
C CYS A 78 7.68 -36.66 -37.16
N GLY A 79 6.67 -35.79 -37.29
CA GLY A 79 5.50 -36.14 -38.09
C GLY A 79 4.16 -35.44 -37.78
N ARG A 80 3.66 -34.73 -38.80
CA ARG A 80 2.23 -34.51 -39.12
C ARG A 80 1.44 -33.51 -38.25
N SER A 81 1.56 -32.27 -38.67
CA SER A 81 0.43 -31.33 -38.76
C SER A 81 -0.75 -31.93 -39.56
N ARG A 82 -2.00 -31.59 -39.17
CA ARG A 82 -3.24 -31.63 -39.99
C ARG A 82 -4.31 -30.72 -39.32
N PRO A 83 -5.39 -30.31 -40.03
CA PRO A 83 -5.74 -28.89 -40.07
C PRO A 83 -7.11 -28.52 -39.48
N ALA A 84 -7.42 -27.21 -39.47
CA ALA A 84 -8.71 -26.66 -39.08
C ALA A 84 -9.86 -27.07 -40.03
N PRO A 85 -11.11 -27.19 -39.52
CA PRO A 85 -12.28 -27.49 -40.34
C PRO A 85 -12.77 -26.24 -41.10
N ALA A 86 -13.29 -26.47 -42.30
CA ALA A 86 -13.70 -25.43 -43.24
C ALA A 86 -15.11 -24.88 -42.98
N ILE A 87 -15.34 -23.70 -43.57
CA ILE A 87 -16.62 -22.98 -43.62
C ILE A 87 -17.66 -23.81 -44.41
N VAL A 88 -18.86 -23.96 -43.85
CA VAL A 88 -20.03 -24.47 -44.58
C VAL A 88 -20.98 -23.31 -44.86
N GLN A 89 -21.25 -23.04 -46.13
CA GLN A 89 -22.29 -22.12 -46.57
C GLN A 89 -23.66 -22.82 -46.51
N SER A 90 -24.68 -22.13 -46.01
CA SER A 90 -26.09 -22.52 -46.18
C SER A 90 -26.87 -21.34 -46.76
N ALA A 91 -27.63 -21.61 -47.82
CA ALA A 91 -28.32 -20.57 -48.58
C ALA A 91 -29.74 -20.30 -48.07
N GLY A 92 -30.14 -19.03 -48.13
CA GLY A 92 -31.47 -18.61 -48.57
C GLY A 92 -32.70 -18.90 -47.70
N ARG A 93 -33.26 -17.83 -47.13
CA ARG A 93 -34.70 -17.49 -47.22
C ARG A 93 -34.88 -16.01 -46.86
N GLY A 94 -35.47 -15.24 -47.76
CA GLY A 94 -35.64 -13.79 -47.57
C GLY A 94 -36.94 -13.44 -46.84
N LEU A 95 -36.98 -12.25 -46.24
CA LEU A 95 -38.24 -11.61 -45.86
C LEU A 95 -38.15 -10.07 -45.92
N GLN A 96 -38.77 -9.52 -46.97
CA GLN A 96 -39.38 -8.19 -47.11
C GLN A 96 -38.77 -6.99 -46.34
N LEU A 97 -38.12 -6.11 -47.10
CA LEU A 97 -37.88 -4.71 -46.73
C LEU A 97 -39.23 -3.98 -46.52
N ARG A 98 -39.51 -3.59 -45.27
CA ARG A 98 -40.63 -2.70 -44.93
C ARG A 98 -40.08 -1.35 -44.50
N THR A 99 -40.00 -0.41 -45.44
CA THR A 99 -39.60 0.98 -45.19
C THR A 99 -40.60 1.66 -44.26
N ARG A 100 -40.29 1.78 -42.96
CA ARG A 100 -41.06 2.63 -42.04
C ARG A 100 -40.46 4.02 -41.97
N ARG A 101 -41.34 5.01 -42.14
CA ARG A 101 -41.05 6.45 -42.14
C ARG A 101 -40.33 6.85 -40.85
N SER A 102 -39.36 7.76 -41.01
CA SER A 102 -38.71 8.48 -39.91
C SER A 102 -39.73 9.34 -39.16
N HIS A 103 -40.24 8.84 -38.04
CA HIS A 103 -40.93 9.69 -37.07
C HIS A 103 -39.90 10.56 -36.36
N SER A 104 -40.04 11.88 -36.55
CA SER A 104 -39.43 12.89 -35.69
C SER A 104 -39.74 12.56 -34.23
N LEU A 105 -38.71 12.32 -33.42
CA LEU A 105 -38.86 12.18 -31.98
C LEU A 105 -38.87 13.57 -31.35
N ASN A 106 -40.05 14.01 -30.91
CA ASN A 106 -40.24 15.28 -30.23
C ASN A 106 -39.28 15.46 -29.04
N SER A 107 -38.93 16.72 -28.79
CA SER A 107 -37.99 17.20 -27.77
C SER A 107 -38.36 16.84 -26.31
N GLU A 108 -39.55 16.31 -26.05
CA GLU A 108 -39.98 15.81 -24.74
C GLU A 108 -39.45 14.40 -24.43
N GLY A 109 -39.14 13.59 -25.44
CA GLY A 109 -38.48 12.28 -25.24
C GLY A 109 -37.07 12.41 -24.66
N ALA A 110 -36.35 13.46 -25.07
CA ALA A 110 -34.98 13.73 -24.62
C ALA A 110 -34.89 14.07 -23.11
N ARG A 111 -35.94 14.64 -22.51
CA ARG A 111 -35.95 15.06 -21.10
C ARG A 111 -36.10 13.92 -20.08
N ARG A 112 -36.34 12.67 -20.51
CA ARG A 112 -36.44 11.50 -19.61
C ARG A 112 -35.15 10.67 -19.47
N MET A 113 -34.06 11.06 -20.13
CA MET A 113 -32.79 10.31 -20.14
C MET A 113 -31.64 10.96 -19.35
N SER A 114 -31.91 11.93 -18.48
CA SER A 114 -30.88 12.52 -17.61
C SER A 114 -30.48 11.60 -16.45
N ASP A 115 -29.19 11.62 -16.14
CA ASP A 115 -28.61 11.09 -14.89
C ASP A 115 -29.28 11.74 -13.68
N ALA A 116 -29.58 10.96 -12.64
CA ALA A 116 -30.32 11.44 -11.49
C ALA A 116 -29.41 11.66 -10.27
N GLN A 117 -29.24 12.91 -9.83
CA GLN A 117 -28.63 13.19 -8.54
C GLN A 117 -29.59 12.78 -7.40
N MET A 118 -29.13 11.90 -6.51
CA MET A 118 -29.92 11.34 -5.41
C MET A 118 -29.07 11.07 -4.17
N ARG A 119 -29.69 11.10 -2.98
CA ARG A 119 -29.06 10.58 -1.76
C ARG A 119 -29.16 9.05 -1.75
N LEU A 120 -28.04 8.37 -1.52
CA LEU A 120 -27.98 6.92 -1.53
C LEU A 120 -28.67 6.34 -0.28
N ARG A 121 -29.60 5.40 -0.45
CA ARG A 121 -30.24 4.68 0.66
C ARG A 121 -29.31 3.64 1.30
N TYR A 122 -28.36 3.12 0.53
CA TYR A 122 -27.40 2.10 0.94
C TYR A 122 -25.98 2.54 0.56
N ARG A 123 -24.97 1.97 1.22
CA ARG A 123 -23.57 2.17 0.87
C ARG A 123 -23.32 1.72 -0.57
N GLY A 124 -22.63 2.55 -1.35
CA GLY A 124 -22.27 2.28 -2.74
C GLY A 124 -20.81 2.59 -3.02
N THR A 125 -20.38 2.43 -4.27
CA THR A 125 -19.02 2.76 -4.70
C THR A 125 -19.09 3.57 -6.00
N CYS A 126 -18.34 4.66 -6.09
CA CYS A 126 -18.28 5.47 -7.30
C CYS A 126 -17.63 4.68 -8.45
N ARG A 127 -18.32 4.51 -9.59
CA ARG A 127 -17.79 3.78 -10.75
C ARG A 127 -16.50 4.38 -11.34
N LEU A 128 -16.27 5.70 -11.18
CA LEU A 128 -15.18 6.43 -11.84
C LEU A 128 -13.93 6.66 -10.98
N CYS A 129 -14.06 6.94 -9.69
CA CYS A 129 -12.92 7.05 -8.76
C CYS A 129 -12.77 5.85 -7.81
N SER A 130 -13.78 4.98 -7.75
CA SER A 130 -13.85 3.85 -6.81
C SER A 130 -13.82 4.23 -5.33
N ASN A 131 -14.07 5.50 -5.00
CA ASN A 131 -14.32 5.92 -3.62
C ASN A 131 -15.58 5.25 -3.09
N ASP A 132 -15.53 4.88 -1.81
CA ASP A 132 -16.68 4.47 -1.05
C ASP A 132 -17.66 5.64 -0.91
N LEU A 133 -18.96 5.34 -1.02
CA LEU A 133 -20.04 6.30 -0.87
C LEU A 133 -20.96 5.81 0.26
N PRO A 134 -20.77 6.29 1.50
CA PRO A 134 -21.61 5.94 2.64
C PRO A 134 -23.10 6.18 2.36
N ALA A 135 -23.98 5.42 3.03
CA ALA A 135 -25.41 5.69 2.98
C ALA A 135 -25.69 7.14 3.44
N GLY A 136 -26.64 7.81 2.78
CA GLY A 136 -26.94 9.23 2.98
C GLY A 136 -26.11 10.20 2.11
N THR A 137 -25.05 9.74 1.44
CA THR A 137 -24.23 10.56 0.52
C THR A 137 -25.02 10.94 -0.73
N THR A 138 -24.89 12.19 -1.18
CA THR A 138 -25.45 12.65 -2.46
C THR A 138 -24.54 12.22 -3.61
N ALA A 139 -25.09 11.47 -4.56
CA ALA A 139 -24.36 10.93 -5.70
C ALA A 139 -25.22 10.96 -6.97
N ILE A 140 -24.58 10.82 -8.13
CA ILE A 140 -25.26 10.74 -9.42
C ILE A 140 -25.48 9.27 -9.76
N TYR A 141 -26.74 8.89 -9.96
CA TYR A 141 -27.14 7.57 -10.45
C TYR A 141 -27.33 7.62 -11.97
N GLU A 142 -26.48 6.90 -12.69
CA GLU A 142 -26.51 6.81 -14.14
C GLU A 142 -27.46 5.69 -14.55
N ARG A 143 -28.62 6.06 -15.11
CA ARG A 143 -29.70 5.11 -15.42
C ARG A 143 -29.34 4.13 -16.55
N THR A 144 -28.50 4.55 -17.48
CA THR A 144 -28.03 3.76 -18.63
C THR A 144 -27.14 2.59 -18.20
N THR A 145 -26.21 2.83 -17.27
CA THR A 145 -25.28 1.83 -16.74
C THR A 145 -25.78 1.15 -15.46
N ARG A 146 -26.81 1.72 -14.82
CA ARG A 146 -27.30 1.35 -13.48
C ARG A 146 -26.22 1.43 -12.39
N THR A 147 -25.26 2.35 -12.54
CA THR A 147 -24.16 2.54 -11.60
C THR A 147 -24.16 3.93 -10.98
N THR A 148 -23.45 4.08 -9.87
CA THR A 148 -23.39 5.32 -9.08
C THR A 148 -22.04 6.03 -9.27
N ARG A 149 -22.04 7.35 -9.29
CA ARG A 149 -20.88 8.24 -9.49
C ARG A 149 -20.89 9.35 -8.44
N CYS A 150 -19.75 9.70 -7.85
CA CYS A 150 -19.66 10.86 -6.94
C CYS A 150 -19.76 12.18 -7.73
N LEU A 151 -20.14 13.26 -7.05
CA LEU A 151 -20.34 14.57 -7.68
C LEU A 151 -19.04 15.11 -8.30
N ASP A 152 -17.89 14.88 -7.65
CA ASP A 152 -16.56 15.36 -8.08
C ASP A 152 -16.07 14.69 -9.37
N CYS A 153 -16.58 13.49 -9.68
CA CYS A 153 -16.27 12.78 -10.90
C CYS A 153 -17.15 13.28 -12.05
N GLY A 154 -17.02 14.55 -12.44
CA GLY A 154 -17.77 15.13 -13.56
C GLY A 154 -17.61 14.33 -14.87
N PRO A 155 -18.59 14.37 -15.79
CA PRO A 155 -18.39 13.86 -17.15
C PRO A 155 -17.21 14.61 -17.79
N PRO A 156 -16.42 13.98 -18.68
CA PRO A 156 -15.41 14.71 -19.43
C PRO A 156 -16.11 15.82 -20.20
N ALA A 157 -15.61 17.06 -20.07
CA ALA A 157 -16.07 18.15 -20.91
C ALA A 157 -15.86 17.74 -22.38
N PRO A 158 -16.82 18.00 -23.29
CA PRO A 158 -16.59 17.80 -24.71
C PRO A 158 -15.36 18.62 -25.11
N ALA A 159 -14.40 17.99 -25.78
CA ALA A 159 -13.15 18.63 -26.14
C ALA A 159 -13.44 19.89 -27.00
N PRO A 160 -12.79 21.03 -26.72
CA PRO A 160 -12.92 22.19 -27.59
C PRO A 160 -12.25 21.89 -28.93
N THR A 161 -13.07 21.60 -29.94
CA THR A 161 -12.63 21.55 -31.33
C THR A 161 -12.33 22.98 -31.77
N THR A 162 -11.08 23.41 -31.66
CA THR A 162 -10.64 24.68 -32.23
C THR A 162 -9.28 24.49 -32.86
N ALA A 163 -9.28 24.32 -34.17
CA ALA A 163 -8.07 24.53 -34.96
C ALA A 163 -7.70 26.01 -34.84
N THR A 164 -6.52 26.31 -34.31
CA THR A 164 -5.98 27.66 -34.30
C THR A 164 -4.52 27.58 -34.73
N THR A 165 -4.30 27.99 -35.97
CA THR A 165 -2.97 28.20 -36.55
C THR A 165 -2.26 29.29 -35.75
N VAL A 166 -1.09 28.97 -35.19
CA VAL A 166 -0.22 29.97 -34.54
C VAL A 166 1.00 30.19 -35.44
N PRO A 167 1.27 31.43 -35.89
CA PRO A 167 2.50 31.71 -36.62
C PRO A 167 3.70 31.72 -35.66
N ALA A 168 4.86 31.25 -36.13
CA ALA A 168 6.08 31.25 -35.34
C ALA A 168 6.60 32.68 -35.14
N THR A 169 6.87 33.07 -33.89
CA THR A 169 7.64 34.28 -33.56
C THR A 169 8.65 33.98 -32.46
N ALA A 170 9.85 34.56 -32.65
CA ALA A 170 11.10 34.38 -31.93
C ALA A 170 11.05 34.00 -30.43
N ALA A 171 11.98 33.12 -30.06
CA ALA A 171 12.30 32.83 -28.66
C ALA A 171 12.87 34.08 -27.96
N SER A 172 12.31 34.41 -26.80
CA SER A 172 12.94 35.31 -25.82
C SER A 172 13.65 34.48 -24.76
N VAL A 173 14.91 34.80 -24.47
CA VAL A 173 15.75 34.08 -23.52
C VAL A 173 15.24 34.34 -22.10
N ALA A 174 14.66 33.32 -21.47
CA ALA A 174 14.31 33.37 -20.05
C ALA A 174 15.55 33.07 -19.20
N THR A 175 16.02 34.08 -18.47
CA THR A 175 17.03 33.95 -17.40
C THR A 175 16.64 32.83 -16.43
N PRO A 176 17.59 31.97 -15.98
CA PRO A 176 17.28 30.91 -15.02
C PRO A 176 16.78 31.53 -13.71
N SER A 177 15.51 31.26 -13.39
CA SER A 177 14.94 31.59 -12.07
C SER A 177 15.65 30.74 -11.01
N PRO A 178 16.01 31.31 -9.84
CA PRO A 178 16.81 30.60 -8.85
C PRO A 178 16.10 29.33 -8.35
N GLU A 179 16.89 28.29 -8.09
CA GLU A 179 16.40 26.99 -7.62
C GLU A 179 15.47 27.14 -6.41
N ARG A 180 14.17 26.92 -6.66
CA ARG A 180 13.24 26.64 -5.57
C ARG A 180 13.51 25.21 -5.11
N THR A 181 14.01 25.06 -3.88
CA THR A 181 13.96 23.79 -3.16
C THR A 181 12.52 23.27 -3.23
N PRO A 182 12.25 22.08 -3.82
CA PRO A 182 10.87 21.68 -4.08
C PRO A 182 10.21 21.25 -2.77
N VAL A 183 9.35 22.12 -2.23
CA VAL A 183 8.32 21.74 -1.26
C VAL A 183 7.33 20.84 -1.99
N GLY A 184 7.70 19.55 -2.14
CA GLY A 184 6.94 18.61 -2.95
C GLY A 184 7.70 17.46 -3.62
N ASP A 185 9.02 17.26 -3.41
CA ASP A 185 9.71 16.08 -3.95
C ASP A 185 9.42 14.82 -3.12
N LEU A 186 8.66 13.88 -3.70
CA LEU A 186 8.31 12.61 -3.05
C LEU A 186 9.49 11.63 -2.87
N ARG A 187 10.65 11.86 -3.49
CA ARG A 187 11.87 11.05 -3.26
C ARG A 187 12.36 11.10 -1.82
N LEU A 188 12.12 12.22 -1.15
CA LEU A 188 12.56 12.46 0.23
C LEU A 188 11.62 11.83 1.25
N ARG A 189 10.45 11.34 0.83
CA ARG A 189 9.44 10.80 1.75
C ARG A 189 9.85 9.41 2.24
N PRO A 190 9.90 9.17 3.57
CA PRO A 190 10.25 7.85 4.08
C PRO A 190 9.22 6.78 3.69
N PRO A 191 9.65 5.54 3.40
CA PRO A 191 8.74 4.42 3.22
C PRO A 191 7.93 4.16 4.50
N ALA A 192 6.72 3.60 4.33
CA ALA A 192 5.78 3.32 5.39
C ALA A 192 5.24 4.54 6.16
N ALA A 193 5.38 5.78 5.65
CA ALA A 193 5.04 7.00 6.38
C ALA A 193 3.63 7.01 6.99
N ALA A 194 2.58 6.76 6.20
CA ALA A 194 1.20 6.82 6.71
C ALA A 194 0.89 5.71 7.73
N VAL A 195 1.33 4.48 7.46
CA VAL A 195 1.13 3.35 8.38
C VAL A 195 1.98 3.44 9.64
N ILE A 196 3.11 4.15 9.62
CA ILE A 196 3.88 4.49 10.83
C ILE A 196 3.09 5.49 11.70
N VAL A 197 2.52 6.55 11.11
CA VAL A 197 1.67 7.52 11.82
C VAL A 197 0.50 6.82 12.50
N GLU A 198 -0.23 5.96 11.78
CA GLU A 198 -1.36 5.21 12.35
C GLU A 198 -0.91 4.15 13.38
N ALA A 199 0.25 3.51 13.18
CA ALA A 199 0.80 2.58 14.18
C ALA A 199 1.18 3.26 15.50
N LEU A 200 1.69 4.49 15.44
CA LEU A 200 2.03 5.28 16.63
C LEU A 200 0.77 5.84 17.30
N ARG A 201 -0.16 6.44 16.53
CA ARG A 201 -1.47 6.91 17.02
C ARG A 201 -2.24 5.80 17.75
N ALA A 202 -2.34 4.61 17.16
CA ALA A 202 -3.01 3.46 17.78
C ALA A 202 -2.22 2.82 18.95
N GLN A 203 -1.01 3.31 19.24
CA GLN A 203 -0.14 2.88 20.32
C GLN A 203 -0.05 3.92 21.47
N GLU A 204 -0.42 5.18 21.23
CA GLU A 204 -0.46 6.25 22.25
C GLU A 204 -1.39 5.91 23.44
N SER A 205 -2.51 5.22 23.17
CA SER A 205 -3.47 4.76 24.18
C SER A 205 -2.99 3.54 24.99
N ALA A 206 -1.82 2.97 24.70
CA ALA A 206 -1.39 1.72 25.29
C ALA A 206 -0.98 1.86 26.77
N PRO A 207 -1.54 1.05 27.69
CA PRO A 207 -1.14 1.10 29.09
C PRO A 207 0.32 0.66 29.28
N PRO A 208 1.06 1.25 30.24
CA PRO A 208 2.46 0.93 30.47
C PRO A 208 2.62 -0.53 30.94
N ARG A 209 3.44 -1.32 30.22
CA ARG A 209 3.74 -2.71 30.61
C ARG A 209 4.45 -2.76 31.97
N SER A 210 3.89 -3.55 32.89
CA SER A 210 4.48 -3.89 34.19
C SER A 210 5.84 -4.60 34.07
N GLY A 211 6.62 -4.64 35.16
CA GLY A 211 7.91 -5.33 35.21
C GLY A 211 7.81 -6.81 34.80
N ALA A 212 6.82 -7.53 35.33
CA ALA A 212 6.55 -8.93 34.96
C ALA A 212 6.19 -9.09 33.47
N ALA A 213 5.33 -8.22 32.93
CA ALA A 213 4.97 -8.25 31.50
C ALA A 213 6.19 -8.00 30.60
N ARG A 214 7.13 -7.14 31.02
CA ARG A 214 8.42 -6.96 30.33
C ARG A 214 9.25 -8.24 30.42
N LEU A 215 9.43 -8.82 31.61
CA LEU A 215 10.23 -10.01 31.87
C LEU A 215 9.80 -11.21 31.00
N PHE A 216 8.50 -11.52 30.96
CA PHE A 216 7.96 -12.65 30.18
C PHE A 216 7.81 -12.38 28.66
N GLY A 217 8.19 -11.19 28.18
CA GLY A 217 8.15 -10.88 26.75
C GLY A 217 6.73 -10.67 26.19
N VAL A 218 5.85 -10.06 26.99
CA VAL A 218 4.55 -9.56 26.51
C VAL A 218 4.79 -8.46 25.46
N SER A 219 4.04 -8.51 24.36
CA SER A 219 4.14 -7.54 23.28
C SER A 219 3.84 -6.12 23.80
N PRO A 220 4.54 -5.06 23.35
CA PRO A 220 4.10 -3.69 23.62
C PRO A 220 2.88 -3.28 22.77
N LEU A 221 2.63 -3.99 21.65
CA LEU A 221 1.57 -3.65 20.70
C LEU A 221 0.18 -3.92 21.27
N THR A 222 -0.70 -2.94 21.13
CA THR A 222 -2.15 -3.09 21.29
C THR A 222 -2.76 -3.91 20.13
N PRO A 223 -3.96 -4.50 20.29
CA PRO A 223 -4.67 -5.12 19.17
C PRO A 223 -4.94 -4.16 18.01
N GLU A 224 -5.08 -2.86 18.30
CA GLU A 224 -5.36 -1.79 17.34
C GLU A 224 -4.11 -1.34 16.57
N SER A 225 -2.96 -1.18 17.24
CA SER A 225 -1.69 -0.83 16.60
C SER A 225 -1.04 -1.99 15.85
N GLN A 226 -1.32 -3.25 16.24
CA GLN A 226 -0.65 -4.42 15.66
C GLN A 226 -0.82 -4.52 14.12
N PRO A 227 -2.01 -4.37 13.53
CA PRO A 227 -2.17 -4.38 12.06
C PRO A 227 -1.34 -3.30 11.37
N TRP A 228 -1.35 -2.06 11.88
CA TRP A 228 -0.59 -0.93 11.33
C TRP A 228 0.92 -1.15 11.44
N TYR A 229 1.41 -1.57 12.61
CA TYR A 229 2.80 -1.93 12.83
C TYR A 229 3.26 -3.03 11.86
N LEU A 230 2.44 -4.08 11.64
CA LEU A 230 2.77 -5.15 10.70
C LEU A 230 2.73 -4.68 9.23
N GLY A 231 1.83 -3.75 8.88
CA GLY A 231 1.81 -3.04 7.60
C GLY A 231 3.12 -2.31 7.36
N ALA A 232 3.53 -1.45 8.30
CA ALA A 232 4.78 -0.70 8.26
C ALA A 232 6.01 -1.61 8.13
N ILE A 233 6.09 -2.73 8.85
CA ILE A 233 7.17 -3.71 8.69
C ILE A 233 7.15 -4.36 7.29
N GLY A 234 5.97 -4.56 6.70
CA GLY A 234 5.82 -5.04 5.32
C GLY A 234 6.38 -4.05 4.29
N GLU A 235 5.97 -2.80 4.38
CA GLU A 235 6.40 -1.72 3.48
C GLU A 235 7.89 -1.41 3.60
N LEU A 236 8.45 -1.40 4.82
CA LEU A 236 9.89 -1.21 5.04
C LEU A 236 10.73 -2.37 4.45
N GLU A 237 10.25 -3.61 4.54
CA GLU A 237 10.93 -4.76 3.91
C GLU A 237 10.82 -4.73 2.38
N VAL A 238 9.74 -4.19 1.82
CA VAL A 238 9.59 -4.01 0.37
C VAL A 238 10.45 -2.84 -0.13
N ALA A 239 10.50 -1.71 0.58
CA ALA A 239 11.44 -0.63 0.28
C ALA A 239 12.89 -1.13 0.24
N ARG A 240 13.31 -1.93 1.23
CA ARG A 240 14.63 -2.60 1.26
C ARG A 240 14.89 -3.55 0.08
N MET A 241 13.84 -4.03 -0.61
CA MET A 241 14.01 -4.74 -1.88
C MET A 241 14.22 -3.77 -3.04
N LEU A 242 13.47 -2.66 -3.05
CA LEU A 242 13.56 -1.64 -4.10
C LEU A 242 14.91 -0.89 -4.07
N ASP A 243 15.56 -0.77 -2.91
CA ASP A 243 16.93 -0.24 -2.77
C ASP A 243 18.00 -1.05 -3.56
N GLN A 244 17.68 -2.27 -4.01
CA GLN A 244 18.56 -3.12 -4.83
C GLN A 244 18.40 -2.87 -6.34
N LEU A 245 17.54 -1.94 -6.74
CA LEU A 245 17.38 -1.55 -8.14
C LEU A 245 18.52 -0.60 -8.57
N GLY A 246 18.87 -0.64 -9.86
CA GLY A 246 19.91 0.22 -10.43
C GLY A 246 19.43 1.65 -10.68
N ALA A 247 20.35 2.55 -11.02
CA ALA A 247 20.09 3.99 -11.19
C ALA A 247 19.02 4.37 -12.25
N GLU A 248 18.67 3.46 -13.16
CA GLU A 248 17.57 3.62 -14.13
C GLU A 248 16.17 3.46 -13.51
N TRP A 249 16.09 3.05 -12.25
CA TRP A 249 14.84 2.86 -11.53
C TRP A 249 14.59 4.00 -10.56
N HIS A 250 13.36 4.51 -10.56
CA HIS A 250 12.90 5.59 -9.70
C HIS A 250 11.75 5.09 -8.84
N VAL A 251 11.82 5.36 -7.55
CA VAL A 251 10.88 4.86 -6.54
C VAL A 251 10.39 6.05 -5.72
N VAL A 252 9.09 6.11 -5.50
CA VAL A 252 8.46 7.00 -4.51
C VAL A 252 7.60 6.18 -3.57
N HIS A 253 7.54 6.58 -2.31
CA HIS A 253 6.86 5.83 -1.25
C HIS A 253 5.71 6.63 -0.61
N ALA A 254 4.75 5.92 -0.01
CA ALA A 254 3.58 6.48 0.67
C ALA A 254 2.87 7.56 -0.18
N VAL A 255 2.66 7.25 -1.47
CA VAL A 255 2.17 8.22 -2.46
C VAL A 255 0.72 8.58 -2.14
N PRO A 256 0.40 9.84 -1.78
CA PRO A 256 -0.96 10.21 -1.43
C PRO A 256 -1.85 10.15 -2.68
N VAL A 257 -3.02 9.50 -2.64
CA VAL A 257 -3.87 9.39 -3.84
C VAL A 257 -5.30 9.89 -3.62
N GLY A 258 -5.42 11.21 -3.67
CA GLY A 258 -6.66 11.96 -3.57
C GLY A 258 -7.13 12.21 -2.12
N ASN A 259 -8.23 12.96 -1.99
CA ASN A 259 -8.64 13.60 -0.74
C ASN A 259 -9.19 12.64 0.34
N GLY A 260 -9.15 11.32 0.10
CA GLY A 260 -9.74 10.29 0.97
C GLY A 260 -8.78 9.66 1.98
N GLY A 261 -7.57 10.19 2.14
CA GLY A 261 -6.58 9.69 3.12
C GLY A 261 -5.95 8.33 2.79
N SER A 262 -6.23 7.75 1.61
CA SER A 262 -5.55 6.55 1.12
C SER A 262 -4.28 6.93 0.39
N ASP A 263 -3.18 6.27 0.73
CA ASP A 263 -1.92 6.29 -0.01
C ASP A 263 -1.73 4.99 -0.81
N ILE A 264 -0.66 4.96 -1.60
CA ILE A 264 -0.12 3.77 -2.26
C ILE A 264 1.27 3.56 -1.71
N ASP A 265 1.53 2.36 -1.19
CA ASP A 265 2.76 2.00 -0.47
C ASP A 265 4.00 2.44 -1.28
N HIS A 266 4.11 2.00 -2.55
CA HIS A 266 5.17 2.41 -3.47
C HIS A 266 4.70 2.53 -4.93
N VAL A 267 5.25 3.51 -5.66
CA VAL A 267 5.20 3.58 -7.12
C VAL A 267 6.62 3.51 -7.67
N VAL A 268 6.81 2.68 -8.70
CA VAL A 268 8.12 2.40 -9.30
C VAL A 268 8.06 2.63 -10.80
N VAL A 269 9.04 3.36 -11.33
CA VAL A 269 9.25 3.64 -12.76
C VAL A 269 10.63 3.14 -13.15
N GLY A 270 10.76 2.47 -14.28
CA GLY A 270 12.05 2.10 -14.86
C GLY A 270 11.91 1.68 -16.32
N PRO A 271 12.98 1.14 -16.95
CA PRO A 271 12.94 0.70 -18.35
C PRO A 271 11.83 -0.34 -18.61
N GLY A 272 11.55 -1.18 -17.61
CA GLY A 272 10.54 -2.25 -17.67
C GLY A 272 9.07 -1.82 -17.49
N GLY A 273 8.79 -0.53 -17.29
CA GLY A 273 7.43 0.01 -17.16
C GLY A 273 7.17 0.81 -15.88
N VAL A 274 5.89 1.10 -15.64
CA VAL A 274 5.40 1.72 -14.38
C VAL A 274 4.64 0.68 -13.56
N PHE A 275 4.89 0.65 -12.25
CA PHE A 275 4.32 -0.32 -11.32
C PHE A 275 3.78 0.36 -10.07
N THR A 276 2.59 -0.04 -9.61
CA THR A 276 2.19 0.15 -8.21
C THR A 276 2.54 -1.11 -7.44
N ILE A 277 3.07 -0.96 -6.24
CA ILE A 277 3.47 -2.08 -5.39
C ILE A 277 2.75 -1.94 -4.06
N ASN A 278 1.96 -2.94 -3.73
CA ASN A 278 1.21 -3.01 -2.49
C ASN A 278 1.75 -4.15 -1.61
N SER A 279 2.13 -3.82 -0.39
CA SER A 279 2.83 -4.67 0.57
C SER A 279 1.85 -5.38 1.49
N LYS A 280 2.00 -6.70 1.64
CA LYS A 280 1.08 -7.52 2.44
C LYS A 280 1.84 -8.47 3.37
N TYR A 281 1.91 -8.07 4.64
CA TYR A 281 2.60 -8.79 5.70
C TYR A 281 1.72 -9.90 6.29
N HIS A 282 2.13 -11.15 6.12
CA HIS A 282 1.33 -12.33 6.42
C HIS A 282 2.14 -13.38 7.22
N GLN A 283 2.86 -12.93 8.26
CA GLN A 283 3.75 -13.77 9.07
C GLN A 283 3.07 -15.08 9.54
N GLY A 284 3.67 -16.22 9.19
CA GLY A 284 3.21 -17.56 9.57
C GLY A 284 1.99 -18.08 8.80
N GLN A 285 1.30 -17.22 8.05
CA GLN A 285 0.09 -17.59 7.32
C GLN A 285 0.40 -18.35 6.02
N LYS A 286 -0.56 -19.16 5.59
CA LYS A 286 -0.60 -19.70 4.22
C LYS A 286 -1.36 -18.72 3.33
N VAL A 287 -0.78 -18.40 2.17
CA VAL A 287 -1.40 -17.55 1.15
C VAL A 287 -1.72 -18.41 -0.07
N TRP A 288 -2.91 -18.27 -0.62
CA TRP A 288 -3.39 -19.08 -1.74
C TRP A 288 -3.90 -18.17 -2.85
N VAL A 289 -3.34 -18.31 -4.05
CA VAL A 289 -3.55 -17.40 -5.18
C VAL A 289 -4.28 -18.12 -6.32
N ALA A 290 -5.38 -17.53 -6.77
CA ALA A 290 -6.06 -17.85 -8.03
C ALA A 290 -6.32 -16.58 -8.85
N SER A 291 -6.71 -16.73 -10.11
CA SER A 291 -6.98 -15.64 -11.07
C SER A 291 -7.77 -14.46 -10.51
N LYS A 292 -8.85 -14.75 -9.78
CA LYS A 292 -9.83 -13.75 -9.32
C LYS A 292 -9.79 -13.45 -7.82
N ARG A 293 -9.02 -14.18 -7.01
CA ARG A 293 -8.99 -14.01 -5.54
C ARG A 293 -7.70 -14.50 -4.89
N ILE A 294 -7.32 -13.86 -3.78
CA ILE A 294 -6.30 -14.35 -2.85
C ILE A 294 -6.98 -14.76 -1.54
N LEU A 295 -6.59 -15.88 -0.96
CA LEU A 295 -6.94 -16.25 0.41
C LEU A 295 -5.71 -16.18 1.32
N VAL A 296 -5.90 -15.74 2.56
CA VAL A 296 -4.87 -15.64 3.59
C VAL A 296 -5.39 -16.32 4.85
N GLY A 297 -4.68 -17.36 5.32
CA GLY A 297 -5.15 -18.17 6.46
C GLY A 297 -6.49 -18.88 6.22
N GLY A 298 -6.91 -19.03 4.95
CA GLY A 298 -8.23 -19.56 4.56
C GLY A 298 -9.31 -18.49 4.32
N HIS A 299 -9.09 -17.23 4.73
CA HIS A 299 -10.06 -16.15 4.56
C HIS A 299 -9.88 -15.45 3.22
N ARG A 300 -10.99 -15.09 2.55
CA ARG A 300 -10.97 -14.34 1.28
C ARG A 300 -10.50 -12.91 1.50
N THR A 301 -9.73 -12.38 0.56
CA THR A 301 -9.20 -11.01 0.59
C THR A 301 -9.53 -10.24 -0.68
N ASP A 302 -9.55 -8.91 -0.56
CA ASP A 302 -9.82 -7.97 -1.65
C ASP A 302 -8.55 -7.47 -2.37
N HIS A 303 -7.37 -8.03 -2.06
CA HIS A 303 -6.08 -7.47 -2.48
C HIS A 303 -5.95 -7.30 -4.01
N LEU A 304 -6.43 -8.27 -4.80
CA LEU A 304 -6.44 -8.15 -6.27
C LEU A 304 -7.40 -7.07 -6.79
N ARG A 305 -8.48 -6.75 -6.06
CA ARG A 305 -9.39 -5.66 -6.44
C ARG A 305 -8.71 -4.32 -6.15
N ASN A 306 -8.19 -4.15 -4.93
CA ASN A 306 -7.57 -2.90 -4.50
C ASN A 306 -6.36 -2.53 -5.37
N ALA A 307 -5.43 -3.47 -5.59
CA ALA A 307 -4.25 -3.24 -6.43
C ALA A 307 -4.60 -2.80 -7.87
N ARG A 308 -5.69 -3.33 -8.46
CA ARG A 308 -6.20 -2.89 -9.77
C ARG A 308 -6.75 -1.46 -9.73
N HIS A 309 -7.44 -1.06 -8.65
CA HIS A 309 -7.93 0.31 -8.50
C HIS A 309 -6.78 1.30 -8.28
N GLU A 310 -5.78 0.94 -7.48
CA GLU A 310 -4.54 1.70 -7.28
C GLU A 310 -3.82 1.92 -8.61
N ALA A 311 -3.51 0.87 -9.37
CA ALA A 311 -2.85 0.98 -10.67
C ALA A 311 -3.64 1.85 -11.67
N ARG A 312 -4.96 1.67 -11.78
CA ARG A 312 -5.81 2.50 -12.65
C ARG A 312 -5.83 3.98 -12.23
N ARG A 313 -5.78 4.25 -10.92
CA ARG A 313 -5.72 5.62 -10.38
C ARG A 313 -4.39 6.27 -10.74
N VAL A 314 -3.27 5.59 -10.53
CA VAL A 314 -1.93 6.08 -10.93
C VAL A 314 -1.82 6.27 -12.44
N ALA A 315 -2.29 5.31 -13.25
CA ALA A 315 -2.30 5.42 -14.70
C ALA A 315 -3.02 6.69 -15.19
N LYS A 316 -4.19 7.00 -14.60
CA LYS A 316 -4.97 8.21 -14.91
C LYS A 316 -4.26 9.50 -14.51
N LEU A 317 -3.54 9.52 -13.38
CA LEU A 317 -2.81 10.69 -12.91
C LEU A 317 -1.55 10.93 -13.77
N LEU A 318 -0.74 9.90 -14.01
CA LEU A 318 0.45 10.01 -14.86
C LEU A 318 0.10 10.32 -16.31
N THR A 319 -1.00 9.78 -16.85
CA THR A 319 -1.48 10.13 -18.20
C THR A 319 -1.84 11.61 -18.31
N ARG A 320 -2.35 12.23 -17.25
CA ARG A 320 -2.64 13.68 -17.21
C ARG A 320 -1.37 14.51 -17.06
N ALA A 321 -0.45 14.10 -16.20
CA ALA A 321 0.80 14.82 -15.93
C ALA A 321 1.79 14.75 -17.11
N THR A 322 1.82 13.65 -17.86
CA THR A 322 2.74 13.44 -18.99
C THR A 322 2.12 13.72 -20.37
N LEU A 323 0.79 13.88 -20.45
CA LEU A 323 0.02 13.96 -21.69
C LEU A 323 0.18 12.75 -22.63
N ALA A 324 0.73 11.63 -22.14
CA ALA A 324 0.94 10.38 -22.87
C ALA A 324 0.18 9.23 -22.18
N ALA A 325 -0.22 8.19 -22.93
CA ALA A 325 -0.95 7.06 -22.35
C ALA A 325 -0.03 6.18 -21.48
N VAL A 326 -0.21 6.22 -20.15
CA VAL A 326 0.62 5.44 -19.21
C VAL A 326 -0.10 4.18 -18.74
N VAL A 327 0.49 3.01 -19.00
CA VAL A 327 0.03 1.72 -18.48
C VAL A 327 0.76 1.41 -17.18
N VAL A 328 0.01 1.16 -16.11
CA VAL A 328 0.56 0.84 -14.78
C VAL A 328 0.21 -0.60 -14.41
N ARG A 329 1.23 -1.38 -14.05
CA ARG A 329 1.10 -2.81 -13.73
C ARG A 329 1.10 -3.02 -12.21
N PRO A 330 0.00 -3.49 -11.60
CA PRO A 330 -0.04 -3.71 -10.16
C PRO A 330 0.76 -4.95 -9.72
N ILE A 331 1.48 -4.79 -8.62
CA ILE A 331 2.22 -5.84 -7.92
C ILE A 331 1.70 -5.96 -6.49
N ILE A 332 1.49 -7.19 -6.02
CA ILE A 332 1.26 -7.50 -4.61
C ILE A 332 2.50 -8.21 -4.07
N ALA A 333 3.23 -7.54 -3.18
CA ALA A 333 4.43 -8.06 -2.54
C ALA A 333 4.06 -8.73 -1.21
N ILE A 334 4.08 -10.06 -1.19
CA ILE A 334 3.78 -10.86 0.00
C ILE A 334 5.03 -10.97 0.89
N VAL A 335 4.93 -10.49 2.12
CA VAL A 335 6.00 -10.47 3.13
C VAL A 335 5.72 -11.50 4.23
N ALA A 336 6.76 -12.22 4.66
CA ALA A 336 6.75 -13.17 5.79
C ALA A 336 5.75 -14.36 5.74
N ALA A 337 5.01 -14.55 4.63
CA ALA A 337 4.13 -15.71 4.45
C ALA A 337 4.91 -17.04 4.54
N ARG A 338 4.44 -17.96 5.40
CA ARG A 338 5.01 -19.31 5.56
C ARG A 338 4.98 -20.07 4.24
N GLU A 339 3.85 -20.00 3.56
CA GLU A 339 3.61 -20.71 2.30
C GLU A 339 2.87 -19.79 1.34
N ILE A 340 3.18 -19.87 0.04
CA ILE A 340 2.38 -19.28 -1.03
C ILE A 340 2.09 -20.35 -2.07
N THR A 341 0.83 -20.74 -2.19
CA THR A 341 0.36 -21.72 -3.17
C THR A 341 -0.26 -20.97 -4.35
N PHE A 342 0.30 -21.12 -5.55
CA PHE A 342 -0.34 -20.66 -6.78
C PHE A 342 -1.15 -21.81 -7.37
N LYS A 343 -2.45 -21.59 -7.57
CA LYS A 343 -3.32 -22.53 -8.30
C LYS A 343 -3.70 -21.99 -9.66
N GLU A 344 -3.77 -20.68 -9.78
CA GLU A 344 -3.85 -19.95 -11.05
C GLU A 344 -3.24 -18.56 -10.82
N ARG A 345 -2.53 -18.01 -11.80
CA ARG A 345 -1.99 -16.64 -11.69
C ARG A 345 -3.03 -15.64 -12.21
N PRO A 346 -3.26 -14.51 -11.53
CA PRO A 346 -3.98 -13.39 -12.12
C PRO A 346 -3.26 -12.89 -13.38
N GLU A 347 -4.01 -12.59 -14.43
CA GLU A 347 -3.46 -12.11 -15.71
C GLU A 347 -2.89 -10.69 -15.59
N ASP A 348 -3.57 -9.83 -14.81
CA ASP A 348 -3.32 -8.39 -14.74
C ASP A 348 -2.68 -7.91 -13.43
N VAL A 349 -2.40 -8.82 -12.47
CA VAL A 349 -1.77 -8.51 -11.18
C VAL A 349 -0.64 -9.48 -10.88
N SER A 350 0.58 -8.97 -10.71
CA SER A 350 1.74 -9.79 -10.36
C SER A 350 1.82 -10.02 -8.86
N VAL A 351 1.64 -11.25 -8.39
CA VAL A 351 1.76 -11.61 -6.97
C VAL A 351 3.11 -12.28 -6.73
N LEU A 352 3.95 -11.68 -5.88
CA LEU A 352 5.35 -12.07 -5.68
C LEU A 352 5.67 -12.24 -4.19
N ARG A 353 6.70 -13.03 -3.85
CA ARG A 353 7.37 -12.90 -2.54
C ARG A 353 8.27 -11.67 -2.56
N SER A 354 8.38 -10.92 -1.47
CA SER A 354 9.21 -9.70 -1.40
C SER A 354 10.64 -9.92 -1.93
N HIS A 355 11.33 -10.99 -1.51
CA HIS A 355 12.69 -11.32 -1.97
C HIS A 355 12.84 -11.59 -3.48
N GLN A 356 11.74 -11.72 -4.22
CA GLN A 356 11.75 -11.91 -5.67
C GLN A 356 11.58 -10.58 -6.43
N LEU A 357 11.16 -9.51 -5.74
CA LEU A 357 10.65 -8.28 -6.34
C LEU A 357 11.68 -7.57 -7.21
N ALA A 358 12.84 -7.21 -6.65
CA ALA A 358 13.89 -6.47 -7.36
C ALA A 358 14.34 -7.20 -8.63
N ARG A 359 14.65 -8.50 -8.49
CA ARG A 359 15.07 -9.37 -9.58
C ARG A 359 13.96 -9.60 -10.62
N TRP A 360 12.69 -9.53 -10.23
CA TRP A 360 11.57 -9.61 -11.17
C TRP A 360 11.41 -8.32 -11.96
N LEU A 361 11.53 -7.16 -11.31
CA LEU A 361 11.50 -5.83 -11.95
C LEU A 361 12.65 -5.68 -12.96
N GLN A 362 13.88 -5.99 -12.55
CA GLN A 362 15.08 -5.98 -13.41
C GLN A 362 14.99 -6.93 -14.63
N ARG A 363 14.11 -7.94 -14.59
CA ARG A 363 13.89 -8.88 -15.69
C ARG A 363 12.67 -8.56 -16.56
N GLN A 364 12.03 -7.41 -16.37
CA GLN A 364 10.98 -6.96 -17.29
C GLN A 364 11.61 -6.50 -18.61
N PRO A 365 11.00 -6.78 -19.77
CA PRO A 365 11.50 -6.27 -21.05
C PRO A 365 11.44 -4.75 -21.07
N THR A 366 12.44 -4.11 -21.68
CA THR A 366 12.45 -2.65 -21.85
C THR A 366 11.29 -2.20 -22.74
N VAL A 367 10.43 -1.34 -22.19
CA VAL A 367 9.25 -0.76 -22.87
C VAL A 367 9.30 0.77 -22.93
N TYR A 368 10.15 1.40 -22.12
CA TYR A 368 10.40 2.84 -22.15
C TYR A 368 11.86 3.14 -22.46
N SER A 369 12.10 4.14 -23.30
CA SER A 369 13.41 4.75 -23.49
C SER A 369 13.85 5.54 -22.24
N SER A 370 15.15 5.80 -22.09
CA SER A 370 15.67 6.58 -20.97
C SER A 370 14.99 7.97 -20.84
N ALA A 371 14.67 8.62 -21.97
CA ALA A 371 13.97 9.90 -21.98
C ALA A 371 12.54 9.81 -21.43
N GLU A 372 11.78 8.76 -21.80
CA GLU A 372 10.44 8.50 -21.28
C GLU A 372 10.47 8.09 -19.81
N THR A 373 11.42 7.23 -19.41
CA THR A 373 11.66 6.87 -18.00
C THR A 373 11.95 8.11 -17.16
N GLN A 374 12.77 9.05 -17.64
CA GLN A 374 13.04 10.31 -16.95
C GLN A 374 11.82 11.26 -16.91
N ALA A 375 11.00 11.29 -17.96
CA ALA A 375 9.76 12.08 -17.96
C ALA A 375 8.74 11.55 -16.95
N LEU A 376 8.53 10.23 -16.93
CA LEU A 376 7.72 9.52 -15.94
C LEU A 376 8.30 9.68 -14.52
N ALA A 377 9.62 9.66 -14.37
CA ALA A 377 10.29 9.92 -13.11
C ALA A 377 9.96 11.32 -12.58
N ARG A 378 10.11 12.38 -13.40
CA ARG A 378 9.72 13.74 -13.00
C ARG A 378 8.25 13.79 -12.59
N ALA A 379 7.35 13.16 -13.34
CA ALA A 379 5.93 13.12 -13.03
C ALA A 379 5.61 12.40 -11.70
N ILE A 380 6.25 11.28 -11.36
CA ILE A 380 5.98 10.60 -10.08
C ILE A 380 6.51 11.38 -8.86
N ASN A 381 7.59 12.16 -9.02
CA ASN A 381 8.23 12.88 -7.92
C ASN A 381 7.50 14.18 -7.56
N ASP A 382 6.80 14.80 -8.52
CA ASP A 382 6.01 16.02 -8.30
C ASP A 382 4.73 15.74 -7.48
N ILE A 383 4.63 16.31 -6.28
CA ILE A 383 3.44 16.25 -5.42
C ILE A 383 2.15 16.72 -6.13
N GLN A 384 2.24 17.63 -7.12
CA GLN A 384 1.07 18.17 -7.82
C GLN A 384 0.39 17.14 -8.73
N THR A 385 1.15 16.16 -9.27
CA THR A 385 0.61 15.00 -10.00
C THR A 385 -0.46 14.25 -9.20
N TRP A 386 -0.36 14.30 -7.86
CA TRP A 386 -1.12 13.46 -6.94
C TRP A 386 -2.33 14.17 -6.30
N GLY A 387 -2.48 15.48 -6.51
CA GLY A 387 -3.67 16.25 -6.10
C GLY A 387 -3.61 16.84 -4.68
N ALA A 388 -2.41 17.19 -4.20
CA ALA A 388 -2.21 18.11 -3.05
C ALA A 388 -2.88 17.70 -1.72
N ALA A 389 -2.68 16.47 -1.26
CA ALA A 389 -2.80 16.15 0.17
C ALA A 389 -1.46 16.43 0.86
N THR A 390 -1.45 17.27 1.90
CA THR A 390 -0.25 17.52 2.72
C THR A 390 0.21 16.21 3.37
N PRO A 391 1.45 15.74 3.14
CA PRO A 391 1.99 14.59 3.84
C PRO A 391 2.04 14.83 5.34
N VAL A 392 1.62 13.85 6.14
CA VAL A 392 1.93 13.82 7.58
C VAL A 392 3.31 13.17 7.72
N GLU A 393 4.24 13.88 8.35
CA GLU A 393 5.59 13.39 8.59
C GLU A 393 5.59 12.39 9.77
N PRO A 394 6.13 11.17 9.62
CA PRO A 394 6.16 10.16 10.68
C PRO A 394 7.28 10.42 11.71
N ASP A 395 7.00 10.17 12.99
CA ASP A 395 8.07 10.06 14.00
C ASP A 395 8.81 8.72 13.85
N LEU A 396 9.82 8.73 12.98
CA LEU A 396 10.69 7.57 12.73
C LEU A 396 11.47 7.13 13.98
N ILE A 397 11.74 8.03 14.93
CA ILE A 397 12.49 7.74 16.15
C ILE A 397 11.60 7.01 17.16
N ALA A 398 10.36 7.45 17.36
CA ALA A 398 9.37 6.72 18.15
C ALA A 398 9.07 5.35 17.54
N PHE A 399 8.96 5.26 16.21
CA PHE A 399 8.73 3.97 15.55
C PHE A 399 9.93 3.01 15.68
N ALA A 400 11.18 3.51 15.61
CA ALA A 400 12.37 2.72 15.89
C ALA A 400 12.37 2.16 17.33
N LYS A 401 12.10 3.01 18.33
CA LYS A 401 11.95 2.60 19.75
C LYS A 401 10.85 1.55 19.93
N LEU A 402 9.71 1.68 19.23
CA LEU A 402 8.64 0.69 19.25
C LEU A 402 9.10 -0.65 18.66
N ARG A 403 9.80 -0.64 17.52
CA ARG A 403 10.38 -1.84 16.88
C ARG A 403 11.36 -2.57 17.80
N GLU A 404 12.25 -1.84 18.46
CA GLU A 404 13.20 -2.40 19.44
C GLU A 404 12.47 -3.05 20.63
N SER A 405 11.45 -2.38 21.15
CA SER A 405 10.59 -2.87 22.24
C SER A 405 9.83 -4.16 21.87
N VAL A 406 9.34 -4.25 20.62
CA VAL A 406 8.73 -5.47 20.05
C VAL A 406 9.77 -6.57 19.88
N ALA A 407 10.95 -6.26 19.34
CA ALA A 407 12.02 -7.22 19.13
C ALA A 407 12.53 -7.80 20.47
N ALA A 408 12.72 -6.95 21.49
CA ALA A 408 13.12 -7.36 22.83
C ALA A 408 12.07 -8.27 23.50
N ALA A 409 10.77 -7.96 23.33
CA ALA A 409 9.69 -8.83 23.81
C ALA A 409 9.71 -10.21 23.11
N ARG A 410 9.88 -10.23 21.78
CA ARG A 410 10.02 -11.48 20.99
C ARG A 410 11.24 -12.30 21.41
N ARG A 411 12.40 -11.66 21.68
CA ARG A 411 13.61 -12.33 22.18
C ARG A 411 13.37 -12.97 23.55
N ARG A 412 12.84 -12.22 24.52
CA ARG A 412 12.54 -12.75 25.87
C ARG A 412 11.56 -13.91 25.83
N ARG A 413 10.52 -13.85 24.99
CA ARG A 413 9.58 -14.97 24.80
C ARG A 413 10.25 -16.24 24.26
N ARG A 414 11.20 -16.12 23.33
CA ARG A 414 11.99 -17.26 22.83
C ARG A 414 12.88 -17.85 23.91
N VAL A 415 13.56 -17.01 24.69
CA VAL A 415 14.40 -17.46 25.83
C VAL A 415 13.54 -18.23 26.85
N TRP A 416 12.38 -17.71 27.24
CA TRP A 416 11.46 -18.43 28.13
C TRP A 416 10.95 -19.74 27.52
N ALA A 417 10.58 -19.77 26.23
CA ALA A 417 10.14 -21.00 25.57
C ALA A 417 11.25 -22.07 25.55
N VAL A 418 12.50 -21.70 25.26
CA VAL A 418 13.65 -22.62 25.29
C VAL A 418 13.95 -23.07 26.72
N GLY A 419 13.94 -22.14 27.69
CA GLY A 419 14.16 -22.47 29.11
C GLY A 419 13.13 -23.45 29.66
N ILE A 420 11.84 -23.23 29.38
CA ILE A 420 10.76 -24.15 29.76
C ILE A 420 10.93 -25.53 29.12
N LEU A 421 11.34 -25.60 27.84
CA LEU A 421 11.64 -26.86 27.15
C LEU A 421 12.89 -27.57 27.69
N ALA A 422 13.84 -26.83 28.27
CA ALA A 422 15.09 -27.37 28.83
C ALA A 422 14.94 -27.88 30.29
N LEU A 423 14.01 -27.33 31.08
CA LEU A 423 13.73 -27.76 32.46
C LEU A 423 13.60 -29.28 32.65
N PRO A 424 12.82 -30.05 31.84
CA PRO A 424 12.73 -31.50 32.03
C PRO A 424 14.05 -32.23 31.74
N PHE A 425 14.88 -31.73 30.82
CA PHE A 425 16.20 -32.33 30.55
C PHE A 425 17.19 -32.05 31.69
N ALA A 426 17.16 -30.84 32.27
CA ALA A 426 17.97 -30.51 33.45
C ALA A 426 17.55 -31.35 34.68
N GLY A 427 16.24 -31.53 34.89
CA GLY A 427 15.72 -32.40 35.95
C GLY A 427 16.10 -33.87 35.75
N LEU A 428 15.99 -34.38 34.51
CA LEU A 428 16.42 -35.75 34.19
C LEU A 428 17.93 -35.94 34.40
N ALA A 429 18.76 -34.99 33.98
CA ALA A 429 20.20 -35.03 34.23
C ALA A 429 20.54 -35.04 35.73
N LEU A 430 19.86 -34.22 36.54
CA LEU A 430 20.02 -34.22 38.00
C LEU A 430 19.64 -35.59 38.62
N VAL A 431 18.54 -36.21 38.19
CA VAL A 431 18.13 -37.54 38.66
C VAL A 431 19.12 -38.63 38.25
N GLN A 432 19.66 -38.57 37.02
CA GLN A 432 20.63 -39.55 36.51
C GLN A 432 22.04 -39.38 37.13
N LEU A 433 22.41 -38.18 37.58
CA LEU A 433 23.69 -37.90 38.23
C LEU A 433 23.64 -38.07 39.77
N ALA A 434 22.47 -38.01 40.38
CA ALA A 434 22.29 -38.25 41.82
C ALA A 434 22.96 -39.53 42.37
N PRO A 435 22.88 -40.71 41.72
CA PRO A 435 23.53 -41.94 42.21
C PRO A 435 25.07 -41.97 42.02
N LEU A 436 25.68 -40.96 41.41
CA LEU A 436 27.14 -40.85 41.23
C LEU A 436 27.82 -39.91 42.23
N LEU A 437 27.05 -39.29 43.14
CA LEU A 437 27.59 -38.51 44.24
C LEU A 437 27.95 -39.43 45.42
N PRO A 438 29.20 -39.43 45.91
CA PRO A 438 29.55 -40.17 47.12
C PRO A 438 28.85 -39.52 48.34
N PHE A 439 28.28 -40.37 49.19
CA PHE A 439 27.69 -40.01 50.49
C PHE A 439 28.75 -39.86 51.58
#